data_AF-A0AAD7ETY7-F1
#
_entry.id   AF-A0AAD7ETY7-F1
#
_cell.length_a   1.000
_cell.length_b   1.000
_cell.length_c   1.000
_cell.angle_alpha   90.00
_cell.angle_beta   90.00
_cell.angle_gamma   90.00
#
_symmetry.space_group_name_H-M   'P 1'
#
loop_
_entity.id
_entity.type
_entity.pdbx_description
1 polymer ?
#
loop_
_entity_poly.entity_id
_entity_poly.type
_entity_poly.pdbx_seq_one_letter_code
_entity_poly.pdbx_strand_id
1 'polypeptide(L)'
;IGNLPPKESCLLYMACIDPHLVSGADIIVDVDDSALAQLKKTDQTSHWSRRLLGLGKYSMHALLLTELGLIPLRFQRLILAVCYLCYLVSLPSGHYAHIALHDSHTLS
;
A
#
# COMPACT_ATOMS: atom_id res chain seq x y z
N ILE A 1 23.03 -9.50 16.04
CA ILE A 1 21.75 -9.65 15.31
C ILE A 1 22.13 -10.00 13.88
N GLY A 2 21.69 -11.16 13.39
CA GLY A 2 22.20 -11.78 12.16
C GLY A 2 22.02 -10.91 10.93
N ASN A 3 23.01 -10.92 10.04
CA ASN A 3 22.99 -10.14 8.80
C ASN A 3 22.12 -10.89 7.78
N LEU A 4 20.81 -10.66 7.82
CA LEU A 4 19.90 -11.20 6.81
C LEU A 4 20.17 -10.48 5.48
N PRO A 5 20.42 -11.18 4.37
CA PRO A 5 20.72 -10.48 3.14
C PRO A 5 19.50 -9.69 2.64
N PRO A 6 19.72 -8.63 1.83
CA PRO A 6 18.67 -7.73 1.39
C PRO A 6 17.47 -8.43 0.75
N LYS A 7 17.74 -9.44 -0.07
CA LYS A 7 16.71 -10.13 -0.85
C LYS A 7 15.75 -10.93 0.02
N GLU A 8 16.28 -11.68 0.97
CA GLU A 8 15.51 -12.48 1.93
C GLU A 8 14.70 -11.58 2.86
N SER A 9 15.27 -10.42 3.21
CA SER A 9 14.58 -9.42 4.02
C SER A 9 13.41 -8.78 3.28
N CYS A 10 13.59 -8.43 2.01
CA CYS A 10 12.49 -7.97 1.15
C CYS A 10 11.41 -9.05 1.01
N LEU A 11 11.81 -10.31 0.82
CA LEU A 11 10.87 -11.42 0.69
C LEU A 11 10.02 -11.58 1.95
N LEU A 12 10.63 -11.56 3.14
CA LEU A 12 9.90 -11.61 4.40
C LEU A 12 8.99 -10.40 4.60
N TYR A 13 9.44 -9.20 4.23
CA TYR A 13 8.61 -8.00 4.27
C TYR A 13 7.36 -8.16 3.39
N MET A 14 7.54 -8.55 2.13
CA MET A 14 6.44 -8.72 1.17
C MET A 14 5.50 -9.88 1.57
N ALA A 15 6.01 -10.92 2.22
CA ALA A 15 5.20 -12.06 2.62
C ALA A 15 4.44 -11.84 3.94
N CYS A 16 5.03 -11.10 4.89
CA CYS A 16 4.53 -11.07 6.27
C CYS A 16 4.06 -9.70 6.75
N ILE A 17 4.47 -8.60 6.12
CA ILE A 17 4.15 -7.24 6.58
C ILE A 17 3.29 -6.51 5.56
N ASP A 18 3.73 -6.52 4.30
CA ASP A 18 3.04 -5.87 3.17
C ASP A 18 1.54 -6.23 3.11
N PRO A 19 1.11 -7.51 3.23
CA PRO A 19 -0.31 -7.85 3.14
C PRO A 19 -1.15 -7.20 4.25
N HIS A 20 -0.59 -7.02 5.45
CA HIS A 20 -1.31 -6.38 6.55
C HIS A 20 -1.41 -4.86 6.40
N LEU A 21 -0.41 -4.23 5.77
CA LEU A 21 -0.42 -2.79 5.50
C LEU A 21 -1.30 -2.43 4.30
N VAL A 22 -1.35 -3.32 3.31
CA VAL A 22 -2.12 -3.15 2.08
C VAL A 22 -3.58 -3.56 2.27
N SER A 23 -3.86 -4.48 3.20
CA SER A 23 -5.21 -4.94 3.52
C SER A 23 -6.18 -3.77 3.80
N GLY A 24 -7.42 -3.94 3.33
CA GLY A 24 -8.51 -3.00 3.56
C GLY A 24 -8.51 -1.77 2.66
N ALA A 25 -7.49 -1.57 1.82
CA ALA A 25 -7.46 -0.49 0.82
C ALA A 25 -8.49 -0.67 -0.31
N ASP A 26 -8.93 -1.91 -0.54
CA ASP A 26 -10.03 -2.27 -1.44
C ASP A 26 -11.40 -1.95 -0.84
N ILE A 27 -11.52 -1.93 0.49
CA ILE A 27 -12.79 -1.69 1.20
C ILE A 27 -12.96 -0.20 1.53
N ILE A 28 -11.88 0.46 1.96
CA ILE A 28 -11.89 1.87 2.38
C ILE A 28 -10.83 2.62 1.59
N VAL A 29 -11.29 3.56 0.77
CA VAL A 29 -10.41 4.47 0.03
C VAL A 29 -9.64 5.34 1.03
N ASP A 30 -8.38 5.59 0.71
CA ASP A 30 -7.46 6.44 1.47
C ASP A 30 -7.88 7.93 1.37
N VAL A 31 -8.96 8.33 2.06
CA VAL A 31 -9.58 9.67 1.96
C VAL A 31 -8.90 10.70 2.88
N ASP A 32 -8.37 10.27 4.02
CA ASP A 32 -7.78 11.17 5.02
C ASP A 32 -6.29 10.87 5.26
N ASP A 33 -5.46 11.88 5.03
CA ASP A 33 -4.02 11.82 5.23
C ASP A 33 -3.63 11.61 6.71
N SER A 34 -4.49 12.03 7.66
CA SER A 34 -4.26 11.88 9.10
C SER A 34 -4.45 10.43 9.55
N ALA A 35 -5.50 9.75 9.06
CA ALA A 35 -5.72 8.31 9.24
C ALA A 35 -4.56 7.49 8.67
N LEU A 36 -4.00 7.93 7.53
CA LEU A 36 -2.86 7.27 6.90
C LEU A 36 -1.53 7.60 7.57
N ALA A 37 -1.45 8.62 8.43
CA ALA A 37 -0.19 9.01 9.06
C ALA A 37 0.35 7.91 9.98
N GLN A 38 -0.52 7.16 10.65
CA GLN A 38 -0.11 6.02 11.47
C GLN A 38 0.38 4.85 10.60
N LEU A 39 -0.32 4.56 9.51
CA LEU A 39 0.10 3.56 8.52
C LEU A 39 1.45 3.92 7.90
N LYS A 40 1.66 5.18 7.50
CA LYS A 40 2.94 5.69 6.96
C LYS A 40 4.08 5.68 7.99
N LYS A 41 3.77 5.85 9.28
CA LYS A 41 4.75 5.70 10.37
C LYS A 41 5.13 4.23 10.60
N THR A 42 4.15 3.33 10.49
CA THR A 42 4.34 1.88 10.59
C THR A 42 4.95 1.29 9.32
N ASP A 43 4.75 1.94 8.18
CA ASP A 43 5.45 1.73 6.90
C ASP A 43 6.92 2.12 7.10
N GLN A 44 7.59 1.26 7.86
CA GLN A 44 8.99 1.32 8.24
C GLN A 44 9.89 1.11 7.02
N THR A 45 9.32 1.08 5.82
CA THR A 45 10.01 0.92 4.54
C THR A 45 11.09 1.93 4.34
N SER A 46 11.08 3.07 5.04
CA SER A 46 12.22 4.00 5.10
C SER A 46 13.29 3.69 6.14
N HIS A 47 12.95 3.05 7.25
CA HIS A 47 13.89 2.73 8.32
C HIS A 47 14.52 1.36 8.14
N TRP A 48 13.73 0.37 7.74
CA TRP A 48 14.20 -0.99 7.48
C TRP A 48 15.03 -1.04 6.19
N SER A 49 14.61 -0.39 5.09
CA SER A 49 15.40 -0.36 3.84
C SER A 49 16.77 0.29 4.03
N ARG A 50 16.82 1.38 4.80
CA ARG A 50 18.07 2.05 5.16
C ARG A 50 18.99 1.14 5.98
N ARG A 51 18.44 0.43 6.97
CA ARG A 51 19.21 -0.57 7.73
C ARG A 51 19.70 -1.70 6.84
N LEU A 52 18.87 -2.16 5.91
CA LEU A 52 19.16 -3.25 4.98
C LEU A 52 20.35 -2.95 4.08
N LEU A 53 20.41 -1.71 3.59
CA LEU A 53 21.42 -1.24 2.63
C LEU A 53 22.61 -0.57 3.34
N GLY A 54 22.60 -0.47 4.67
CA GLY A 54 23.63 0.24 5.44
C GLY A 54 23.66 1.76 5.18
N LEU A 55 22.55 2.35 4.73
CA LEU A 55 22.49 3.72 4.27
C LEU A 55 22.10 4.70 5.39
N GLY A 56 22.71 5.88 5.36
CA GLY A 56 22.46 6.93 6.34
C GLY A 56 21.05 7.52 6.26
N LYS A 57 20.63 8.18 7.35
CA LYS A 57 19.30 8.82 7.49
C LYS A 57 18.93 9.83 6.40
N TYR A 58 19.93 10.39 5.71
CA TYR A 58 19.78 11.36 4.63
C TYR A 58 19.66 10.74 3.23
N SER A 59 19.71 9.41 3.11
CA SER A 59 19.55 8.75 1.81
C SER A 59 18.13 8.96 1.26
N MET A 60 18.05 9.25 -0.04
CA MET A 60 16.80 9.52 -0.76
C MET A 60 15.89 8.29 -0.73
N HIS A 61 14.70 8.46 -0.16
CA HIS A 61 13.84 7.32 0.12
C HIS A 61 13.30 6.64 -1.15
N ALA A 62 12.98 7.41 -2.19
CA ALA A 62 12.52 6.89 -3.47
C ALA A 62 13.56 5.99 -4.15
N LEU A 63 14.85 6.38 -4.09
CA LEU A 63 15.94 5.60 -4.68
C LEU A 63 16.07 4.23 -3.99
N LEU A 64 15.94 4.18 -2.66
CA LEU A 64 16.02 2.94 -1.89
C LEU A 64 14.96 1.92 -2.30
N LEU A 65 13.74 2.40 -2.53
CA LEU A 65 12.61 1.54 -2.91
C LEU A 65 12.81 0.99 -4.32
N THR A 66 13.25 1.82 -5.26
CA THR A 66 13.55 1.39 -6.63
C THR A 66 14.67 0.35 -6.66
N GLU A 67 15.77 0.56 -5.92
CA GLU A 67 16.88 -0.39 -5.84
C GLU A 67 16.47 -1.74 -5.20
N LEU A 68 15.50 -1.72 -4.28
CA LEU A 68 14.96 -2.93 -3.65
C LEU A 68 13.79 -3.56 -4.42
N GLY A 69 13.33 -2.94 -5.51
CA GLY A 69 12.17 -3.40 -6.28
C GLY A 69 10.84 -3.28 -5.54
N LEU A 70 10.73 -2.33 -4.59
CA LEU A 70 9.55 -2.14 -3.76
C LEU A 70 8.71 -0.97 -4.25
N ILE A 71 7.39 -1.12 -4.17
CA ILE A 71 6.44 -0.07 -4.47
C ILE A 71 6.07 0.62 -3.15
N PRO A 72 6.06 1.96 -3.07
CA PRO A 72 5.59 2.65 -1.87
C PRO A 72 4.15 2.26 -1.53
N LEU A 73 3.85 2.07 -0.23
CA LEU A 73 2.56 1.59 0.25
C LEU A 73 1.37 2.40 -0.29
N ARG A 74 1.52 3.73 -0.40
CA ARG A 74 0.48 4.61 -0.96
C ARG A 74 0.06 4.21 -2.37
N PHE A 75 1.01 3.83 -3.22
CA PHE A 75 0.71 3.44 -4.60
C PHE A 75 0.09 2.05 -4.67
N GLN A 76 0.57 1.09 -3.86
CA GLN A 76 -0.04 -0.23 -3.77
C GLN A 76 -1.52 -0.14 -3.36
N ARG A 77 -1.80 0.63 -2.29
CA ARG A 77 -3.17 0.85 -1.80
C ARG A 77 -4.05 1.57 -2.82
N LEU A 78 -3.52 2.60 -3.50
CA LEU A 78 -4.23 3.31 -4.56
C LEU A 78 -4.58 2.38 -5.73
N ILE A 79 -3.65 1.52 -6.16
CA ILE A 79 -3.91 0.56 -7.24
C ILE A 79 -5.06 -0.36 -6.87
N LEU A 80 -5.10 -0.89 -5.64
CA LEU A 80 -6.22 -1.73 -5.19
C LEU A 80 -7.56 -1.00 -5.19
N ALA A 81 -7.58 0.23 -4.67
CA ALA A 81 -8.80 1.05 -4.66
C ALA A 81 -9.31 1.31 -6.09
N VAL A 82 -8.42 1.63 -7.03
CA VAL A 82 -8.76 1.84 -8.45
C VAL A 82 -9.24 0.54 -9.10
N CYS A 83 -8.54 -0.58 -8.89
CA CYS A 83 -8.95 -1.88 -9.41
C CYS A 83 -10.33 -2.30 -8.89
N TYR A 84 -10.60 -2.05 -7.61
CA TYR A 84 -11.91 -2.32 -7.02
C TYR A 84 -13.01 -1.42 -7.62
N LEU A 85 -12.72 -0.14 -7.84
CA LEU A 85 -13.66 0.76 -8.52
C LEU A 85 -13.95 0.29 -9.95
N CYS A 86 -12.93 -0.10 -10.71
CA CYS A 86 -13.12 -0.68 -12.05
C CYS A 86 -13.99 -1.94 -12.00
N TYR A 87 -13.79 -2.80 -11.00
CA TYR A 87 -14.63 -3.96 -10.77
C TYR A 87 -16.09 -3.57 -10.51
N LEU A 88 -16.36 -2.61 -9.62
CA LEU A 88 -17.72 -2.13 -9.33
C LEU A 88 -18.43 -1.58 -10.57
N VAL A 89 -17.72 -0.82 -11.40
CA VAL A 89 -18.27 -0.26 -12.65
C VAL A 89 -18.55 -1.36 -13.68
N SER A 90 -17.77 -2.44 -13.69
CA SER A 90 -17.96 -3.57 -14.61
C SER A 90 -19.10 -4.53 -14.23
N LEU A 91 -19.62 -4.44 -13.00
CA LEU A 91 -20.66 -5.33 -12.51
C LEU A 91 -22.03 -5.05 -13.17
N PRO A 92 -22.91 -6.07 -13.30
CA PRO A 92 -24.27 -5.87 -13.79
C PRO A 92 -25.07 -4.92 -12.89
N SER A 93 -26.01 -4.18 -13.49
CA SER A 93 -26.84 -3.19 -12.79
C SER A 93 -27.69 -3.74 -11.64
N GLY A 94 -27.98 -5.04 -11.64
CA GLY A 94 -28.69 -5.71 -10.54
C GLY A 94 -27.81 -6.14 -9.37
N HIS A 95 -26.49 -5.95 -9.45
CA HIS A 95 -25.57 -6.36 -8.40
C HIS A 95 -25.50 -5.31 -7.28
N TYR A 96 -25.60 -5.76 -6.02
CA TYR A 96 -25.68 -4.85 -4.85
C TYR A 96 -24.53 -3.84 -4.79
N ALA A 97 -23.31 -4.25 -5.10
CA ALA A 97 -22.16 -3.35 -5.04
C ALA A 97 -22.18 -2.28 -6.14
N HIS A 98 -22.74 -2.59 -7.32
CA HIS A 98 -22.93 -1.62 -8.40
C HIS A 98 -24.02 -0.60 -8.05
N ILE A 99 -25.13 -1.08 -7.49
CA ILE A 99 -26.22 -0.21 -7.01
C ILE A 99 -25.72 0.73 -5.91
N ALA A 100 -24.97 0.20 -4.93
CA ALA A 100 -24.40 1.01 -3.86
C ALA A 100 -23.46 2.11 -4.39
N LEU A 101 -22.63 1.81 -5.39
CA LEU A 101 -21.78 2.80 -6.06
C LEU A 101 -22.65 3.88 -6.75
N HIS A 102 -23.65 3.47 -7.52
CA HIS A 102 -24.55 4.41 -8.21
C HIS A 102 -25.30 5.32 -7.21
N ASP A 103 -25.81 4.75 -6.12
CA ASP A 103 -26.48 5.51 -5.06
C ASP A 103 -25.52 6.49 -4.39
N SER A 104 -24.28 6.09 -4.10
CA SER A 104 -23.28 7.01 -3.54
C SER A 104 -22.97 8.21 -4.44
N HIS A 105 -23.03 8.02 -5.77
CA HIS A 105 -22.86 9.10 -6.74
C HIS A 105 -24.08 10.03 -6.84
N THR A 106 -25.29 9.53 -6.62
CA THR A 106 -26.53 10.35 -6.66
C THR A 106 -26.79 11.11 -5.35
N LEU A 107 -26.21 10.64 -4.24
CA LEU A 107 -26.32 11.27 -2.92
C LEU A 107 -25.26 12.35 -2.63
N SER A 108 -24.28 12.53 -3.51
CA SER A 108 -23.22 13.55 -3.40
C SER A 108 -23.54 14.82 -4.18
#